data_AF-G2E8X0-F1
#
_entry.id   AF-G2E8X0-F1
#
_cell.length_a   1.000
_cell.length_b   1.000
_cell.length_c   1.000
_cell.angle_alpha   90.00
_cell.angle_beta   90.00
_cell.angle_gamma   90.00
#
_symmetry.space_group_name_H-M   'P 1'
#
loop_
_entity.id
_entity.type
_entity.pdbx_description
1 polymer ?
#
loop_
_entity_poly.entity_id
_entity_poly.type
_entity_poly.pdbx_seq_one_letter_code
_entity_poly.pdbx_strand_id
1 'polypeptide(L)'
;MLFDRSWYNRSGVERVMGFASEDQVEQFFQDVPEFERMLVRSGIRLIKYWFSITDEEQQLRFLMRIHDPLKQWKLSPMDLQSRVRWEAYTKAKEETF
;
A
#
# COMPACT_ATOMS: atom_id res chain seq x y z
N MET A 1 -16.27 -2.30 -10.18
CA MET A 1 -14.86 -2.74 -10.34
C MET A 1 -14.20 -2.64 -8.98
N LEU A 2 -13.37 -3.62 -8.60
CA LEU A 2 -12.64 -3.63 -7.33
C LEU A 2 -11.15 -3.80 -7.64
N PHE A 3 -10.34 -3.05 -6.92
CA PHE A 3 -8.88 -3.03 -7.02
C PHE A 3 -8.32 -3.58 -5.71
N ASP A 4 -7.90 -4.85 -5.70
CA ASP A 4 -7.11 -5.41 -4.59
C ASP A 4 -5.67 -4.88 -4.73
N ARG A 5 -5.44 -3.74 -4.06
CA ARG A 5 -4.40 -2.73 -4.36
C ARG A 5 -4.71 -1.94 -5.64
N SER A 6 -4.06 -0.79 -5.80
CA SER A 6 -4.29 0.15 -6.90
C SER A 6 -3.00 0.85 -7.33
N TRP A 7 -3.12 1.93 -8.12
CA TRP A 7 -1.99 2.80 -8.51
C TRP A 7 -1.22 3.37 -7.32
N TYR A 8 -1.79 3.38 -6.11
CA TYR A 8 -1.13 3.76 -4.87
C TYR A 8 0.01 2.81 -4.41
N ASN A 9 0.29 1.72 -5.13
CA ASN A 9 1.54 0.97 -4.93
C ASN A 9 2.77 1.88 -5.05
N ARG A 10 2.71 2.91 -5.92
CA ARG A 10 3.80 3.87 -6.13
C ARG A 10 4.15 4.65 -4.86
N SER A 11 3.16 5.18 -4.14
CA SER A 11 3.40 5.94 -2.91
C SER A 11 3.67 5.05 -1.69
N GLY A 12 3.30 3.77 -1.74
CA GLY A 12 3.50 2.79 -0.67
C GLY A 12 4.71 1.88 -0.88
N VAL A 13 4.44 0.64 -1.33
CA VAL A 13 5.46 -0.42 -1.43
C VAL A 13 6.61 -0.04 -2.34
N GLU A 14 6.37 0.60 -3.48
CA GLU A 14 7.44 0.90 -4.43
C GLU A 14 8.40 1.96 -3.89
N ARG A 15 7.87 2.98 -3.21
CA ARG A 15 8.68 3.97 -2.49
C ARG A 15 9.50 3.32 -1.38
N VAL A 16 8.83 2.59 -0.47
CA VAL A 16 9.50 2.03 0.72
C VAL A 16 10.51 0.95 0.36
N MET A 17 10.26 0.20 -0.72
CA MET A 17 11.15 -0.87 -1.18
C MET A 17 12.21 -0.40 -2.17
N GLY A 18 12.15 0.86 -2.64
CA GLY A 18 13.09 1.40 -3.63
C GLY A 18 12.87 0.86 -5.04
N PHE A 19 11.65 0.46 -5.38
CA PHE A 19 11.25 0.08 -6.74
C PHE A 19 10.88 1.29 -7.61
N ALA A 20 10.74 2.47 -6.99
CA ALA A 20 10.58 3.75 -7.66
C ALA A 20 11.62 4.75 -7.13
N SER A 21 12.13 5.62 -8.00
CA SER A 21 12.95 6.75 -7.57
C SER A 21 12.10 7.81 -6.85
N GLU A 22 12.74 8.68 -6.07
CA GLU A 22 12.05 9.80 -5.41
C GLU A 22 11.32 10.68 -6.42
N ASP A 23 11.96 11.02 -7.55
CA ASP A 23 11.33 11.77 -8.65
C ASP A 23 10.07 11.09 -9.20
N GLN A 24 10.08 9.76 -9.35
CA GLN A 24 8.91 9.01 -9.82
C GLN A 24 7.75 9.04 -8.83
N VAL A 25 8.06 9.02 -7.53
CA VAL A 25 7.08 9.11 -6.46
C VAL A 25 6.49 10.52 -6.39
N GLU A 26 7.34 11.54 -6.50
CA GLU A 26 6.90 12.94 -6.52
C GLU A 26 6.01 13.22 -7.74
N GLN A 27 6.42 12.78 -8.93
CA GLN A 27 5.61 12.90 -10.14
C GLN A 27 4.26 12.19 -9.97
N PHE A 28 4.24 11.01 -9.36
CA PHE A 28 2.98 10.30 -9.08
C PHE A 28 2.03 11.11 -8.19
N PHE A 29 2.55 11.81 -7.18
CA PHE A 29 1.71 12.67 -6.33
C PHE A 29 1.13 13.87 -7.09
N GLN A 30 1.81 14.36 -8.12
CA GLN A 30 1.28 15.41 -9.00
C GLN A 30 0.22 14.85 -9.97
N ASP A 31 0.44 13.66 -10.52
CA ASP A 31 -0.40 13.08 -11.57
C ASP A 31 -1.68 12.43 -11.04
N VAL A 32 -1.60 11.74 -9.88
CA VAL A 32 -2.71 10.93 -9.37
C VAL A 32 -4.01 11.73 -9.14
N PRO A 33 -3.98 12.96 -8.61
CA PRO A 33 -5.21 13.72 -8.40
C PRO A 33 -5.85 14.16 -9.73
N GLU A 34 -5.05 14.44 -10.77
CA GLU A 34 -5.57 14.77 -12.10
C GLU A 34 -6.21 13.56 -12.76
N PHE A 35 -5.53 12.41 -12.70
CA PHE A 35 -6.06 11.14 -13.19
C PHE A 35 -7.41 10.80 -12.54
N GLU A 36 -7.50 10.87 -11.22
CA GLU A 36 -8.74 10.61 -10.48
C GLU A 36 -9.83 11.63 -10.83
N ARG A 37 -9.47 12.91 -11.02
CA ARG A 37 -10.41 13.94 -11.47
C ARG A 37 -10.97 13.66 -12.86
N MET A 38 -10.17 13.13 -13.78
CA MET A 38 -10.66 12.71 -15.10
C MET A 38 -11.70 11.60 -14.99
N LEU A 39 -11.46 10.59 -14.14
CA LEU A 39 -12.41 9.50 -13.92
C LEU A 39 -13.74 10.02 -13.34
N VAL A 40 -13.67 10.88 -12.33
CA VAL A 40 -14.87 11.47 -11.70
C VAL A 40 -15.65 12.33 -12.69
N ARG A 41 -14.97 13.14 -13.51
CA ARG A 41 -15.62 13.95 -14.58
C ARG A 41 -16.30 13.08 -15.64
N SER A 42 -15.77 11.88 -15.90
CA SER A 42 -16.40 10.89 -16.77
C SER A 42 -17.60 10.18 -16.13
N GLY A 43 -18.03 10.58 -14.93
CA GLY A 43 -19.16 10.00 -14.22
C GLY A 43 -18.83 8.77 -13.36
N ILE A 44 -17.55 8.41 -13.23
CA ILE A 44 -17.12 7.27 -12.40
C ILE A 44 -17.09 7.70 -10.93
N ARG A 45 -17.78 6.93 -10.07
CA ARG A 45 -17.67 7.10 -8.61
C ARG A 45 -16.44 6.35 -8.11
N LEU A 46 -15.42 7.10 -7.70
CA LEU A 46 -14.20 6.55 -7.11
C LEU A 46 -14.30 6.60 -5.58
N ILE A 47 -14.15 5.45 -4.93
CA ILE A 47 -14.10 5.33 -3.46
C ILE A 47 -12.76 4.70 -3.10
N LYS A 48 -12.01 5.34 -2.21
CA LYS A 48 -10.67 4.92 -1.78
C LYS A 48 -10.74 4.47 -0.33
N TYR A 49 -10.34 3.23 -0.06
CA TYR A 49 -10.30 2.66 1.28
C TYR A 49 -8.85 2.43 1.70
N TRP A 50 -8.54 2.81 2.94
CA TRP A 50 -7.30 2.44 3.61
C TRP A 50 -7.61 1.69 4.89
N PHE A 51 -7.16 0.44 4.97
CA PHE A 51 -7.34 -0.39 6.15
C PHE A 51 -6.13 -0.19 7.07
N SER A 52 -6.30 0.60 8.13
CA SER A 52 -5.28 0.79 9.16
C SER A 52 -5.46 -0.25 10.27
N ILE A 53 -4.38 -0.94 10.61
CA ILE A 53 -4.28 -1.82 11.78
C ILE A 53 -3.09 -1.36 12.63
N THR A 54 -3.08 -1.74 13.90
CA THR A 54 -1.93 -1.46 14.77
C THR A 54 -0.78 -2.43 14.45
N ASP A 55 0.44 -2.10 14.90
CA ASP A 55 1.60 -2.98 14.72
C ASP A 55 1.39 -4.33 15.42
N GLU A 56 0.77 -4.32 16.61
CA GLU A 56 0.45 -5.53 17.37
C GLU A 56 -0.52 -6.44 16.61
N GLU A 57 -1.55 -5.86 15.99
CA GLU A 57 -2.51 -6.63 15.18
C GLU A 57 -1.86 -7.15 13.90
N GLN A 58 -0.96 -6.38 13.27
CA GLN A 58 -0.20 -6.86 12.12
C GLN A 58 0.69 -8.05 12.50
N GLN A 59 1.40 -7.94 13.63
CA GLN A 59 2.24 -9.00 14.19
C GLN A 59 1.43 -10.26 14.49
N LEU A 60 0.28 -10.13 15.15
CA LEU A 60 -0.60 -11.24 15.44
C LEU A 60 -1.01 -11.97 14.16
N ARG A 61 -1.46 -11.24 13.13
CA ARG A 61 -1.85 -11.83 11.84
C ARG A 61 -0.67 -12.49 11.12
N PHE A 62 0.53 -11.94 11.26
CA PHE A 62 1.73 -12.52 10.68
C PHE A 62 2.06 -13.89 11.32
N LEU A 63 2.07 -13.95 12.66
CA LEU A 63 2.27 -15.20 13.41
C LEU A 63 1.19 -16.24 13.09
N MET A 64 -0.08 -15.83 13.01
CA MET A 64 -1.16 -16.73 12.61
C MET A 64 -0.94 -17.35 11.23
N ARG A 65 -0.41 -16.59 10.25
CA ARG A 65 -0.11 -17.12 8.92
C ARG A 65 1.05 -18.11 8.91
N ILE A 66 2.02 -17.95 9.82
CA ILE A 66 3.15 -18.88 9.96
C ILE A 66 2.67 -20.22 10.51
N HIS A 67 1.83 -20.18 11.55
CA HIS A 67 1.39 -21.38 12.27
C HIS A 67 0.18 -22.09 11.66
N ASP A 68 -0.55 -21.45 10.73
CA ASP A 68 -1.71 -22.04 10.04
C ASP A 68 -1.32 -22.54 8.64
N PRO A 69 -1.24 -23.88 8.41
CA PRO A 69 -0.83 -24.46 7.13
C PRO A 69 -1.70 -24.01 5.94
N LEU A 70 -2.97 -23.65 6.17
CA LEU A 70 -3.88 -23.21 5.11
C LEU A 70 -3.63 -21.75 4.69
N LYS A 71 -2.86 -20.98 5.46
CA LYS A 71 -2.60 -19.55 5.23
C LYS A 71 -1.15 -19.24 4.87
N GLN A 72 -0.25 -20.22 4.95
CA GLN A 72 1.18 -20.03 4.67
C GLN A 72 1.47 -19.50 3.26
N TRP A 73 0.64 -19.84 2.27
CA TRP A 73 0.76 -19.32 0.90
C TRP A 73 0.63 -17.79 0.78
N LYS A 74 0.07 -17.12 1.81
CA LYS A 74 -0.04 -15.65 1.88
C LYS A 74 1.22 -14.98 2.45
N LEU A 75 2.25 -15.74 2.79
CA LEU A 75 3.53 -15.22 3.24
C LEU A 75 4.50 -15.18 2.07
N SER A 76 5.12 -14.02 1.91
CA SER A 76 6.21 -13.80 0.96
C SER A 76 7.42 -13.23 1.69
N PRO A 77 8.63 -13.34 1.11
CA PRO A 77 9.81 -12.65 1.62
C PRO A 77 9.61 -11.13 1.75
N MET A 78 8.75 -10.56 0.89
CA MET A 78 8.38 -9.14 0.93
C MET A 78 7.67 -8.78 2.24
N ASP A 79 6.79 -9.63 2.76
CA ASP A 79 6.02 -9.32 3.96
C ASP A 79 6.93 -9.18 5.20
N LEU A 80 8.01 -9.97 5.26
CA LEU A 80 9.02 -9.84 6.31
C LEU A 80 9.77 -8.50 6.20
N GLN A 81 10.16 -8.12 4.98
CA GLN A 81 10.82 -6.84 4.73
C GLN A 81 9.91 -5.65 5.04
N SER A 82 8.62 -5.74 4.68
CA SER A 82 7.64 -4.70 4.97
C SER A 82 7.50 -4.44 6.46
N ARG A 83 7.59 -5.50 7.27
CA ARG A 83 7.56 -5.39 8.72
C ARG A 83 8.79 -4.69 9.31
N VAL A 84 9.98 -5.04 8.84
CA VAL A 84 11.22 -4.36 9.27
C VAL A 84 11.15 -2.86 8.98
N ARG A 85 10.39 -2.46 7.94
CA ARG A 85 10.23 -1.08 7.50
C ARG A 85 8.92 -0.43 7.96
N TRP A 86 8.30 -0.90 9.04
CA TRP A 86 7.01 -0.41 9.53
C TRP A 86 6.92 1.13 9.63
N GLU A 87 7.93 1.77 10.20
CA GLU A 87 7.99 3.23 10.32
C GLU A 87 8.02 3.93 8.95
N ALA A 88 8.77 3.38 7.99
CA ALA A 88 8.83 3.92 6.63
C ALA A 88 7.48 3.78 5.91
N TYR A 89 6.77 2.67 6.11
CA TYR A 89 5.38 2.52 5.63
C TYR A 89 4.42 3.50 6.30
N THR A 90 4.60 3.76 7.59
CA THR A 90 3.78 4.72 8.34
C THR A 90 3.97 6.13 7.80
N LYS A 91 5.21 6.55 7.57
CA LYS A 91 5.53 7.84 6.93
C LYS A 91 4.98 7.93 5.51
N ALA A 92 5.17 6.89 4.70
CA ALA A 92 4.65 6.83 3.33
C ALA A 92 3.11 6.94 3.28
N LYS A 93 2.42 6.34 4.26
CA LYS A 93 0.97 6.50 4.43
C LYS A 93 0.61 7.95 4.74
N GLU A 94 1.26 8.56 5.74
CA GLU A 94 0.95 9.93 6.16
C GLU A 94 1.14 10.94 5.02
N GLU A 95 2.15 10.77 4.17
CA GLU A 95 2.35 11.64 3.01
C GLU A 95 1.36 11.37 1.86
N THR A 96 0.65 10.24 1.87
CA THR A 96 -0.36 9.91 0.86
C THR A 96 -1.72 10.57 1.13
N PHE A 97 -1.98 10.97 2.38
CA PHE A 97 -3.26 11.54 2.83
C PHE A 97 -3.14 13.02 3.14
#